data_AF-A0A918U4S7-F1
#
_entry.id   AF-A0A918U4S7-F1
#
_cell.length_a   1.000
_cell.length_b   1.000
_cell.length_c   1.000
_cell.angle_alpha   90.00
_cell.angle_beta   90.00
_cell.angle_gamma   90.00
#
_symmetry.space_group_name_H-M   'P 1'
#
loop_
_entity.id
_entity.type
_entity.pdbx_description
1 polymer ?
#
loop_
_entity_poly.entity_id
_entity_poly.type
_entity_poly.pdbx_seq_one_letter_code
_entity_poly.pdbx_strand_id
1 'polypeptide(L)' 'MEVAAGARAVHVRDSKDTGRAGLILGPDAWAAFVGYAGRRAG' A
#
# COMPACT_ATOMS: atom_id res chain seq x y z
N MET A 1 -7.69 16.58 -3.27
CA MET A 1 -7.62 15.83 -1.99
C MET A 1 -7.97 14.40 -2.33
N GLU A 2 -7.02 13.47 -2.18
CA GLU A 2 -7.31 12.05 -2.35
C GLU A 2 -7.94 11.53 -1.06
N VAL A 3 -9.24 11.24 -1.11
CA VAL A 3 -10.00 10.71 0.03
C VAL A 3 -10.65 9.42 -0.41
N ALA A 4 -10.43 8.34 0.33
CA ALA A 4 -11.14 7.08 0.15
C ALA A 4 -12.60 7.25 0.62
N ALA A 5 -13.43 7.89 -0.21
CA ALA A 5 -14.84 8.09 0.08
C ALA A 5 -15.54 6.73 0.30
N GLY A 6 -16.25 6.58 1.42
CA GLY A 6 -16.95 5.35 1.78
C GLY A 6 -16.13 4.32 2.59
N ALA A 7 -14.83 4.54 2.81
CA ALA A 7 -14.06 3.70 3.72
C ALA A 7 -14.43 4.03 5.18
N ARG A 8 -14.59 3.00 6.03
CA ARG A 8 -14.50 3.17 7.48
C ARG A 8 -13.12 3.77 7.82
N ALA A 9 -13.02 4.53 8.91
CA ALA A 9 -11.79 5.20 9.32
C ALA A 9 -10.55 4.31 9.11
N VAL A 10 -9.66 4.73 8.21
CA VAL A 10 -8.43 4.01 7.89
C VAL A 10 -7.32 4.54 8.77
N HIS A 11 -6.79 3.69 9.64
CA HIS A 11 -5.61 4.03 10.43
C HIS A 11 -4.35 3.99 9.56
N VAL A 12 -3.97 5.14 9.02
CA VAL A 12 -2.70 5.30 8.31
C VAL A 12 -1.62 5.61 9.35
N ARG A 13 -0.57 4.80 9.39
CA ARG A 13 0.60 5.09 10.23
C ARG A 13 1.44 6.17 9.56
N ASP A 14 1.28 7.42 9.99
CA ASP A 14 2.20 8.52 9.62
C ASP A 14 3.41 8.57 10.56
N SER A 15 4.26 7.55 10.50
CA SER A 15 5.48 7.49 11.31
C SER A 15 6.66 7.88 10.44
N LYS A 16 7.35 8.95 10.83
CA LYS A 16 8.54 9.46 10.15
C LYS A 16 9.85 8.90 10.74
N ASP A 17 9.74 7.90 11.61
CA ASP A 17 10.88 7.24 12.23
C ASP A 17 11.55 6.31 11.20
N THR A 18 12.71 6.74 10.71
CA THR A 18 13.53 6.01 9.74
C THR A 18 14.38 4.90 10.36
N GLY A 19 14.45 4.81 11.68
CA GLY A 19 15.17 3.75 12.40
C GLY A 19 14.41 2.43 12.48
N ARG A 20 13.09 2.43 12.18
CA ARG A 20 12.29 1.20 12.20
C ARG A 20 12.53 0.35 10.95
N ALA A 21 12.37 -0.96 11.10
CA ALA A 21 12.33 -1.86 9.94
C ALA A 21 11.18 -1.46 8.99
N GLY A 22 11.54 -1.20 7.73
CA GLY A 22 10.60 -0.92 6.66
C GLY A 22 9.95 -2.21 6.14
N LEU A 23 8.75 -2.07 5.54
CA LEU A 23 8.19 -3.14 4.71
C LEU A 23 8.91 -3.08 3.35
N ILE A 24 9.73 -4.09 3.07
CA ILE A 24 10.50 -4.18 1.82
C ILE A 24 9.98 -5.39 1.04
N LEU A 25 9.61 -5.18 -0.22
CA LEU A 25 9.21 -6.24 -1.13
C LEU A 25 10.25 -6.35 -2.24
N GLY A 26 10.64 -7.59 -2.56
CA GLY A 26 11.50 -7.84 -3.72
C GLY A 26 10.78 -7.50 -5.04
N PRO A 27 11.53 -7.28 -6.14
CA PRO A 27 10.95 -6.92 -7.43
C PRO A 27 9.86 -7.88 -7.92
N ASP A 28 10.07 -9.20 -7.78
CA ASP A 28 9.12 -10.22 -8.23
C ASP A 28 7.81 -10.19 -7.41
N ALA A 29 7.93 -10.02 -6.10
CA ALA A 29 6.78 -9.89 -5.23
C ALA A 29 5.95 -8.64 -5.56
N TRP A 30 6.63 -7.53 -5.89
CA TRP A 30 5.96 -6.31 -6.33
C TRP A 30 5.26 -6.48 -7.69
N ALA A 31 5.92 -7.13 -8.66
CA ALA A 31 5.33 -7.42 -9.97
C ALA A 31 4.06 -8.29 -9.84
N ALA A 32 4.11 -9.32 -8.99
CA ALA A 32 2.95 -10.16 -8.70
C ALA A 32 1.78 -9.35 -8.10
N PHE A 33 2.08 -8.46 -7.15
CA PHE A 33 1.08 -7.57 -6.55
C PHE A 33 0.42 -6.65 -7.59
N VAL A 34 1.21 -5.96 -8.41
CA VAL A 34 0.69 -5.05 -9.45
C VAL A 34 -0.17 -5.81 -10.45
N GLY A 35 0.26 -6.99 -10.89
CA GLY A 35 -0.52 -7.82 -11.80
C GLY A 35 -1.87 -8.25 -11.20
N TYR A 36 -1.91 -8.59 -9.91
CA TYR A 36 -3.16 -8.86 -9.20
C TYR A 36 -4.05 -7.62 -9.09
N ALA A 37 -3.51 -6.49 -8.65
CA ALA A 37 -4.26 -5.26 -8.45
C ALA A 37 -4.86 -4.73 -9.75
N GLY A 38 -4.10 -4.75 -10.85
CA GLY A 38 -4.59 -4.33 -12.17
C GLY A 38 -5.78 -5.14 -12.67
N ARG A 39 -5.82 -6.45 -12.40
CA ARG A 39 -6.99 -7.30 -12.71
C ARG A 39 -8.22 -7.02 -11.85
N ARG A 40 -8.04 -6.46 -10.66
CA ARG A 40 -9.13 -6.17 -9.71
C ARG A 40 -9.69 -4.76 -9.88
N ALA A 41 -8.96 -3.89 -10.58
CA ALA A 41 -9.34 -2.50 -10.82
C ALA A 41 -10.10 -2.28 -12.14
N GLY A 42 -10.09 -3.26 -13.05
CA GLY A 42 -10.92 -3.29 -14.26
C GLY A 42 -12.21 -4.07 -14.04
#